data_AF-A0A9P6IVH1-F1
#
_entry.id   AF-A0A9P6IVH1-F1
#
_cell.length_a   1.000
_cell.length_b   1.000
_cell.length_c   1.000
_cell.angle_alpha   90.00
_cell.angle_beta   90.00
_cell.angle_gamma   90.00
#
_symmetry.space_group_name_H-M   'P 1'
#
loop_
_entity.id
_entity.type
_entity.pdbx_description
1 polymer ?
#
loop_
_entity_poly.entity_id
_entity_poly.type
_entity_poly.pdbx_seq_one_letter_code
_entity_poly.pdbx_strand_id
1 'polypeptide(L)'
;MVSMQFCLHYSFETEEKARMMLHNVTSQLRPGGVFIGTIPDAYWIVFDKFGSKYWFQLEDAIDDCPEYLVHFPTFQKLAEEYGLELIYNKKFHQVYEEASQELDFNQLLYRMNVISEDGHLSEDEWEAASKEKY
;
A
#
# COMPACT_ATOMS: atom_id res chain seq x y z
N MET A 1 7.37 8.81 -13.11
CA MET A 1 6.55 8.19 -12.07
C MET A 1 7.17 6.84 -11.78
N VAL A 2 7.27 6.47 -10.50
CA VAL A 2 7.60 5.10 -10.08
C VAL A 2 6.39 4.57 -9.30
N SER A 3 6.00 3.32 -9.56
CA SER A 3 4.87 2.67 -8.90
C SER A 3 5.33 1.35 -8.26
N MET A 4 5.02 1.15 -6.98
CA MET A 4 5.34 -0.06 -6.21
C MET A 4 4.08 -0.59 -5.52
N GLN A 5 3.32 -1.44 -6.22
CA GLN A 5 2.07 -2.00 -5.73
C GLN A 5 2.35 -3.31 -4.98
N PHE A 6 1.96 -3.40 -3.72
CA PHE A 6 2.08 -4.59 -2.87
C PHE A 6 3.49 -5.21 -2.80
N CYS A 7 4.54 -4.39 -2.93
CA CYS A 7 5.91 -4.90 -2.91
C CYS A 7 6.89 -4.07 -2.08
N LEU A 8 6.52 -2.84 -1.68
CA LEU A 8 7.40 -1.98 -0.90
C LEU A 8 7.79 -2.61 0.44
N HIS A 9 6.86 -3.32 1.06
CA HIS A 9 7.04 -3.93 2.38
C HIS A 9 8.17 -4.98 2.40
N TYR A 10 8.50 -5.64 1.28
CA TYR A 10 9.67 -6.55 1.22
C TYR A 10 11.01 -5.85 1.50
N SER A 11 11.10 -4.54 1.27
CA SER A 11 12.31 -3.78 1.58
C SER A 11 12.48 -3.49 3.08
N PHE A 12 11.42 -3.62 3.89
CA PHE A 12 11.42 -3.31 5.32
C PHE A 12 12.01 -4.42 6.21
N GLU A 13 12.62 -5.44 5.62
CA GLU A 13 13.41 -6.44 6.35
C GLU A 13 14.58 -5.81 7.12
N THR A 14 15.26 -4.82 6.54
CA THR A 14 16.39 -4.11 7.14
C THR A 14 16.40 -2.64 6.69
N GLU A 15 17.05 -1.78 7.47
CA GLU A 15 17.19 -0.36 7.09
C GLU A 15 17.97 -0.22 5.78
N GLU A 16 19.01 -1.02 5.57
CA GLU A 16 19.84 -0.99 4.37
C GLU A 16 19.02 -1.31 3.11
N LYS A 17 18.12 -2.31 3.19
CA LYS A 17 17.21 -2.67 2.09
C LYS A 17 16.20 -1.56 1.81
N ALA A 18 15.61 -0.95 2.83
CA ALA A 18 14.69 0.17 2.67
C ALA A 18 15.36 1.40 2.04
N ARG A 19 16.58 1.72 2.47
CA ARG A 19 17.41 2.80 1.89
C ARG A 19 17.81 2.51 0.45
N MET A 20 18.19 1.28 0.14
CA MET A 20 18.49 0.86 -1.23
C MET A 20 17.26 0.99 -2.13
N MET A 21 16.08 0.60 -1.65
CA MET A 21 14.82 0.77 -2.37
C MET A 21 14.55 2.26 -2.65
N LEU A 22 14.65 3.14 -1.65
CA LEU A 22 14.46 4.58 -1.83
C LEU A 22 15.48 5.18 -2.80
N HIS A 23 16.75 4.77 -2.74
CA HIS A 23 17.77 5.18 -3.70
C HIS A 23 17.38 4.80 -5.13
N ASN A 24 16.96 3.55 -5.35
CA ASN A 24 16.54 3.07 -6.66
C ASN A 24 15.33 3.85 -7.19
N VAL A 25 14.30 4.05 -6.35
CA VAL A 25 13.11 4.84 -6.70
C VAL A 25 13.50 6.25 -7.11
N THR A 26 14.21 6.97 -6.24
CA THR A 26 14.53 8.39 -6.44
C THR A 26 15.51 8.64 -7.57
N SER A 27 16.45 7.72 -7.83
CA SER A 27 17.37 7.82 -8.97
C SER A 27 16.66 7.79 -10.34
N GLN A 28 15.48 7.18 -10.41
CA GLN A 28 14.68 7.07 -11.64
C GLN A 28 13.61 8.17 -11.75
N LEU A 29 13.44 9.00 -10.72
CA LEU A 29 12.49 10.11 -10.75
C LEU A 29 13.14 11.33 -11.39
N ARG A 30 12.43 11.91 -12.36
CA ARG A 30 12.71 13.28 -12.80
C ARG A 30 12.30 14.26 -11.69
N PRO A 31 12.88 15.47 -11.64
CA PRO A 31 12.41 16.52 -10.73
C PRO A 31 10.89 16.71 -10.84
N GLY A 32 10.20 16.73 -9.69
CA GLY A 32 8.73 16.79 -9.61
C GLY A 32 8.01 15.47 -9.94
N GLY A 33 8.74 14.37 -10.13
CA GLY A 33 8.16 13.05 -10.36
C GLY A 33 7.48 12.47 -9.13
N VAL A 34 6.44 11.65 -9.35
CA VAL A 34 5.66 11.03 -8.27
C VAL A 34 6.09 9.58 -8.03
N PHE A 35 6.22 9.22 -6.76
CA PHE A 35 6.29 7.85 -6.28
C PHE A 35 4.95 7.44 -5.68
N ILE A 36 4.37 6.33 -6.15
CA ILE A 36 3.10 5.77 -5.64
C ILE A 36 3.34 4.34 -5.18
N GLY A 37 2.78 3.95 -4.05
CA GLY A 37 2.82 2.57 -3.61
C GLY A 37 1.68 2.20 -2.69
N THR A 38 1.51 0.90 -2.49
CA THR A 38 0.54 0.32 -1.56
C THR A 38 1.27 -0.61 -0.61
N ILE A 39 0.90 -0.53 0.67
CA ILE A 39 1.45 -1.33 1.75
C ILE A 39 0.31 -1.86 2.63
N PRO A 40 0.48 -3.03 3.24
CA PRO A 40 -0.40 -3.47 4.32
C PRO A 40 -0.41 -2.44 5.45
N ASP A 41 -1.59 -2.13 5.99
CA ASP A 41 -1.71 -1.26 7.16
C ASP A 41 -1.39 -2.06 8.43
N ALA A 42 -0.36 -1.62 9.14
CA ALA A 42 0.15 -2.27 10.35
C ALA A 42 0.26 -1.29 11.54
N TYR A 43 -0.41 -0.13 11.47
CA TYR A 43 -0.16 1.01 12.35
C TYR A 43 -0.24 0.71 13.85
N TRP A 44 -0.96 -0.36 14.24
CA TRP A 44 -1.24 -0.70 15.64
C TRP A 44 -0.31 -1.76 16.25
N ILE A 45 0.55 -2.41 15.48
CA ILE A 45 1.30 -3.61 15.91
C ILE A 45 2.79 -3.35 16.12
N VAL A 46 3.32 -2.36 15.40
CA VAL A 46 4.74 -2.34 15.07
C VAL A 46 5.51 -1.49 16.07
N PHE A 47 6.24 -2.14 16.98
CA PHE A 47 7.20 -1.50 17.86
C PHE A 47 8.60 -1.38 17.23
N ASP A 48 8.96 -2.31 16.35
CA ASP A 48 10.26 -2.36 15.69
C ASP A 48 10.23 -1.66 14.32
N LYS A 49 11.27 -0.87 14.00
CA LYS A 49 11.27 -0.08 12.76
C LYS A 49 11.46 -0.92 11.48
N PHE A 50 12.11 -2.07 11.59
CA PHE A 50 12.45 -2.97 10.48
C PHE A 50 12.46 -4.42 10.97
N GLY A 51 12.32 -5.36 10.05
CA GLY A 51 12.48 -6.79 10.31
C GLY A 51 11.28 -7.47 10.97
N SER A 52 10.19 -6.74 11.22
CA SER A 52 8.94 -7.29 11.76
C SER A 52 8.26 -8.18 10.74
N LYS A 53 8.67 -9.45 10.70
CA LYS A 53 8.20 -10.46 9.75
C LYS A 53 6.87 -11.08 10.21
N TYR A 54 5.93 -11.22 9.29
CA TYR A 54 4.72 -12.01 9.46
C TYR A 54 4.49 -12.89 8.24
N TRP A 55 3.68 -13.93 8.42
CA TRP A 55 3.30 -14.83 7.33
C TRP A 55 1.93 -14.39 6.84
N PHE A 56 1.88 -13.86 5.62
CA PHE A 56 0.62 -13.51 4.98
C PHE A 56 0.12 -14.72 4.19
N GLN A 57 -1.16 -15.02 4.36
CA GLN A 57 -1.84 -16.05 3.62
C GLN A 57 -3.07 -15.42 2.97
N LEU A 58 -3.09 -15.45 1.64
CA LEU A 58 -4.26 -15.11 0.86
C LEU A 58 -4.67 -16.36 0.10
N GLU A 59 -5.80 -16.93 0.50
CA GLU A 59 -6.42 -18.06 -0.17
C GLU A 59 -6.53 -17.73 -1.67
N ASP A 60 -6.06 -18.65 -2.51
CA ASP A 60 -6.02 -18.56 -3.98
C ASP A 60 -5.04 -17.55 -4.62
N ALA A 61 -4.16 -16.89 -3.86
CA ALA A 61 -3.21 -15.91 -4.43
C ALA A 61 -1.74 -16.07 -4.00
N ILE A 62 -1.47 -16.36 -2.72
CA ILE A 62 -0.11 -16.40 -2.18
C ILE A 62 0.04 -17.55 -1.17
N ASP A 63 0.91 -18.51 -1.50
CA ASP A 63 1.39 -19.54 -0.58
C ASP A 63 2.64 -19.05 0.18
N ASP A 64 2.53 -18.92 1.50
CA ASP A 64 3.67 -18.86 2.45
C ASP A 64 4.76 -17.82 2.13
N CYS A 65 4.37 -16.56 1.85
CA CYS A 65 5.32 -15.48 1.58
C CYS A 65 5.63 -14.69 2.87
N PRO A 66 6.92 -14.49 3.21
CA PRO A 66 7.31 -13.64 4.33
C PRO A 66 7.17 -12.16 3.97
N GLU A 67 6.24 -11.48 4.63
CA GLU A 67 6.07 -10.02 4.51
C GLU A 67 6.65 -9.30 5.75
N TYR A 68 7.04 -8.04 5.58
CA TYR A 68 7.57 -7.22 6.68
C TYR A 68 6.67 -6.02 6.93
N LEU A 69 6.29 -5.80 8.18
CA LEU A 69 5.47 -4.66 8.55
C LEU A 69 6.23 -3.36 8.30
N VAL A 70 5.53 -2.37 7.73
CA VAL A 70 6.10 -1.07 7.42
C VAL A 70 5.71 -0.10 8.53
N HIS A 71 6.69 0.29 9.35
CA HIS A 71 6.49 1.38 10.29
C HIS A 71 6.43 2.71 9.53
N PHE A 72 5.23 3.13 9.15
CA PHE A 72 5.00 4.26 8.24
C PHE A 72 5.69 5.57 8.64
N PRO A 73 5.71 6.00 9.92
CA PRO A 73 6.46 7.21 10.30
C PRO A 73 7.96 7.10 10.01
N THR A 74 8.55 5.91 10.12
CA THR A 74 9.95 5.69 9.74
C THR A 74 10.11 5.71 8.22
N PHE A 75 9.20 5.07 7.49
CA PHE A 75 9.20 5.14 6.03
C PHE A 75 9.16 6.58 5.50
N GLN A 76 8.23 7.39 6.01
CA GLN A 76 8.10 8.79 5.62
C GLN A 76 9.39 9.56 5.90
N LYS A 77 9.95 9.42 7.11
CA LYS A 77 11.20 10.09 7.48
C LYS A 77 12.37 9.70 6.56
N LEU A 78 12.50 8.42 6.23
CA LEU A 78 13.52 7.98 5.27
C LEU A 78 13.26 8.59 3.89
N ALA A 79 12.02 8.59 3.41
CA ALA A 79 11.68 9.16 2.11
C ALA A 79 12.06 10.66 2.01
N GLU A 80 11.83 11.42 3.09
CA GLU A 80 12.25 12.82 3.21
C GLU A 80 13.77 13.01 3.08
N GLU A 81 14.59 12.10 3.64
CA GLU A 81 16.05 12.13 3.48
C GLU A 81 16.49 11.97 2.00
N TYR A 82 15.64 11.38 1.15
CA TYR A 82 15.87 11.25 -0.29
C TYR A 82 15.13 12.33 -1.12
N GLY A 83 14.60 13.37 -0.47
CA GLY A 83 13.96 14.50 -1.14
C GLY A 83 12.53 14.24 -1.62
N LEU A 84 11.86 13.21 -1.09
CA LEU A 84 10.44 12.98 -1.31
C LEU A 84 9.61 13.73 -0.26
N GLU A 85 8.41 14.16 -0.65
CA GLU A 85 7.42 14.75 0.25
C GLU A 85 6.13 13.91 0.20
N LEU A 86 5.51 13.68 1.36
CA LEU A 86 4.25 12.94 1.41
C LEU A 86 3.10 13.80 0.86
N ILE A 87 2.53 13.37 -0.27
CA ILE A 87 1.38 14.05 -0.90
C ILE A 87 0.05 13.43 -0.44
N TYR A 88 0.02 12.11 -0.26
CA TYR A 88 -1.21 11.35 -0.04
C TYR A 88 -0.94 10.07 0.76
N ASN A 89 -1.72 9.83 1.81
CA ASN A 89 -1.76 8.57 2.56
C ASN A 89 -3.19 8.32 3.01
N LYS A 90 -3.85 7.31 2.43
CA LYS A 90 -5.22 6.91 2.78
C LYS A 90 -5.35 5.40 2.77
N LYS A 91 -6.25 4.91 3.62
CA LYS A 91 -6.66 3.50 3.61
C LYS A 91 -7.50 3.21 2.36
N PHE A 92 -7.49 1.96 1.91
CA PHE A 92 -8.21 1.55 0.70
C PHE A 92 -9.69 1.87 0.75
N HIS A 93 -10.33 1.70 1.92
CA HIS A 93 -11.75 2.04 2.08
C HIS A 93 -12.03 3.53 1.87
N GLN A 94 -11.14 4.42 2.30
CA GLN A 94 -11.29 5.87 2.11
C GLN A 94 -11.12 6.22 0.63
N VAL A 95 -10.16 5.59 -0.05
CA VAL A 95 -9.95 5.75 -1.49
C VAL A 95 -11.20 5.30 -2.26
N TYR A 96 -11.78 4.15 -1.89
CA TYR A 96 -12.98 3.62 -2.51
C TYR A 96 -14.19 4.53 -2.28
N GLU A 97 -14.43 4.96 -1.04
CA GLU A 97 -15.56 5.83 -0.70
C GLU A 97 -15.49 7.14 -1.50
N GLU A 98 -14.31 7.76 -1.57
CA GLU A 98 -14.09 8.97 -2.36
C GLU A 98 -14.27 8.74 -3.85
N ALA A 99 -13.70 7.66 -4.39
CA ALA A 99 -13.81 7.34 -5.81
C ALA A 99 -15.24 6.98 -6.22
N SER A 100 -16.00 6.30 -5.35
CA SER A 100 -17.38 5.89 -5.63
C SER A 100 -18.34 7.07 -5.78
N GLN A 101 -18.00 8.24 -5.22
CA GLN A 101 -18.76 9.48 -5.35
C GLN A 101 -18.54 10.18 -6.69
N GLU A 102 -17.47 9.85 -7.41
CA GLU A 102 -17.19 10.39 -8.74
C GLU A 102 -17.77 9.50 -9.83
N LEU A 103 -18.56 10.09 -10.73
CA LEU A 103 -19.30 9.36 -11.76
C LEU A 103 -18.40 8.51 -12.66
N ASP A 104 -17.26 9.06 -13.10
CA ASP A 104 -16.35 8.37 -14.02
C ASP A 104 -15.67 7.16 -13.35
N PHE A 105 -15.32 7.28 -12.07
CA PHE A 105 -14.71 6.19 -11.31
C PHE A 105 -15.74 5.13 -10.92
N ASN A 106 -16.96 5.53 -10.54
CA ASN A 106 -18.05 4.61 -10.27
C ASN A 106 -18.37 3.75 -11.52
N GLN A 107 -18.45 4.37 -12.69
CA GLN A 107 -18.64 3.64 -13.96
C GLN A 107 -17.47 2.69 -14.27
N LEU A 108 -16.24 3.06 -13.92
CA LEU A 108 -15.08 2.19 -14.09
C LEU A 108 -15.14 0.98 -13.13
N LEU A 109 -15.48 1.21 -11.85
CA LEU A 109 -15.67 0.15 -10.85
C LEU A 109 -16.72 -0.86 -11.31
N TYR A 110 -17.86 -0.38 -11.83
CA TYR A 110 -18.90 -1.25 -12.39
C TYR A 110 -18.38 -2.06 -13.59
N ARG A 111 -17.71 -1.41 -14.56
CA ARG A 111 -17.14 -2.10 -15.73
C ARG A 111 -16.06 -3.13 -15.39
N MET A 112 -15.36 -2.94 -14.28
CA MET A 112 -14.36 -3.86 -13.76
C MET A 112 -14.96 -4.97 -12.88
N ASN A 113 -16.29 -5.00 -12.72
CA ASN A 113 -17.03 -5.90 -11.83
C ASN A 113 -16.59 -5.81 -10.36
N VAL A 114 -16.17 -4.62 -9.91
CA VAL A 114 -15.79 -4.36 -8.50
C VAL A 114 -17.02 -4.05 -7.65
N ILE A 115 -18.06 -3.48 -8.27
CA ILE A 115 -19.32 -3.15 -7.61
C ILE A 115 -20.48 -3.78 -8.38
N SER A 116 -21.50 -4.21 -7.66
CA SER A 116 -22.71 -4.79 -8.26
C SER A 116 -23.61 -3.70 -8.86
N GLU A 117 -24.72 -4.08 -9.52
CA GLU A 117 -25.72 -3.13 -10.05
C GLU A 117 -26.28 -2.20 -8.96
N ASP A 118 -26.23 -2.59 -7.69
CA ASP A 118 -26.63 -1.79 -6.53
C ASP A 118 -25.54 -0.80 -6.05
N GLY A 119 -24.35 -0.83 -6.63
CA GLY A 119 -23.25 0.07 -6.31
C GLY A 119 -22.42 -0.32 -5.09
N HIS A 120 -22.60 -1.53 -4.54
CA HIS A 120 -21.88 -1.99 -3.35
C HIS A 120 -20.87 -3.11 -3.67
N LEU A 121 -19.76 -3.12 -2.92
CA LEU A 121 -18.87 -4.26 -2.76
C LEU A 121 -19.55 -5.31 -1.87
N SER A 122 -19.29 -6.60 -2.12
CA SER A 122 -19.73 -7.65 -1.20
C SER A 122 -19.03 -7.56 0.16
N GLU A 123 -19.62 -8.14 1.22
CA GLU A 123 -19.00 -8.15 2.56
C GLU A 123 -17.63 -8.86 2.56
N ASP A 124 -17.48 -9.92 1.76
CA ASP A 124 -16.22 -10.68 1.65
C ASP A 124 -15.11 -9.85 0.97
N GLU A 125 -15.45 -9.09 -0.07
CA GLU A 125 -14.52 -8.17 -0.75
C GLU A 125 -14.15 -6.99 0.15
N TRP A 126 -15.13 -6.48 0.91
CA TRP A 126 -14.88 -5.49 1.94
C TRP A 126 -13.90 -6.00 2.98
N GLU A 127 -14.08 -7.22 3.48
CA GLU A 127 -13.16 -7.82 4.44
C GLU A 127 -11.76 -7.99 3.85
N ALA A 128 -11.63 -8.49 2.61
CA ALA A 128 -10.33 -8.66 1.97
C ALA A 128 -9.59 -7.32 1.72
N ALA A 129 -10.30 -6.27 1.28
CA ALA A 129 -9.73 -4.96 1.03
C ALA A 129 -9.43 -4.18 2.33
N SER A 130 -10.10 -4.55 3.43
CA SER A 130 -9.97 -3.90 4.73
C SER A 130 -9.18 -4.70 5.76
N LYS A 131 -8.78 -5.95 5.46
CA LYS A 131 -8.32 -7.01 6.38
C LYS A 131 -7.27 -6.52 7.39
N GLU A 132 -7.74 -5.81 8.42
CA GLU A 132 -7.16 -5.64 9.74
C GLU A 132 -7.49 -6.92 10.53
N LYS A 133 -7.04 -8.08 10.05
CA LYS A 133 -7.18 -9.33 10.80
C LYS A 133 -6.00 -9.46 11.76
N TYR A 134 -6.23 -9.02 13.00
CA TYR A 134 -5.51 -9.48 14.19
C TYR A 134 -6.03 -10.83 14.64
#